data_AF-A0A3N1NWS3-F1
#
_entry.id   AF-A0A3N1NWS3-F1
#
_cell.length_a   1.000
_cell.length_b   1.000
_cell.length_c   1.000
_cell.angle_alpha   90.00
_cell.angle_beta   90.00
_cell.angle_gamma   90.00
#
_symmetry.space_group_name_H-M   'P 1'
#
loop_
_entity.id
_entity.type
_entity.pdbx_description
1 polymer ?
#
loop_
_entity_poly.entity_id
_entity_poly.type
_entity_poly.pdbx_seq_one_letter_code
_entity_poly.pdbx_strand_id
1 'polypeptide(L)'
;MALSAVPSPDYRGDAGVEQVRHLRNELVQALQAEDWWTVRELDRACAGLVERVIAANGGDGTALVRALSELKGVYANLIEQCQEEVLKLAL
;
A
#
# COMPACT_ATOMS: atom_id res chain seq x y z
N MET A 1 12.67 31.80 -8.10
CA MET A 1 12.11 30.88 -7.09
C MET A 1 12.67 29.50 -7.36
N ALA A 2 13.53 28.98 -6.48
CA ALA A 2 14.01 27.62 -6.60
C ALA A 2 12.87 26.69 -6.15
N LEU A 3 12.38 25.85 -7.06
CA LEU A 3 11.50 24.75 -6.72
C LEU A 3 12.30 23.81 -5.82
N SER A 4 12.11 23.94 -4.50
CA SER A 4 12.72 23.01 -3.54
C SER A 4 12.08 21.66 -3.81
N ALA A 5 12.83 20.75 -4.42
CA ALA A 5 12.39 19.38 -4.63
C ALA A 5 11.98 18.82 -3.27
N VAL A 6 10.71 18.45 -3.11
CA VAL A 6 10.26 17.68 -1.95
C VAL A 6 11.20 16.48 -1.86
N PRO A 7 11.90 16.27 -0.74
CA PRO A 7 12.83 15.16 -0.64
C PRO A 7 12.08 13.87 -0.90
N SER A 8 12.51 13.12 -1.92
CA SER A 8 11.97 11.79 -2.18
C SER A 8 12.14 10.96 -0.91
N PRO A 9 11.10 10.23 -0.48
CA PRO A 9 11.20 9.38 0.70
C PRO A 9 12.36 8.41 0.57
N ASP A 10 13.05 8.12 1.67
CA ASP A 10 13.99 7.01 1.69
C ASP A 10 13.21 5.70 1.61
N TYR A 11 13.52 4.90 0.58
CA TYR A 11 12.88 3.62 0.33
C TYR A 11 13.72 2.45 0.86
N ARG A 12 14.85 2.70 1.51
CA ARG A 12 15.75 1.67 2.06
C ARG A 12 15.35 1.24 3.47
N GLY A 13 15.60 -0.02 3.78
CA GLY A 13 15.39 -0.65 5.09
C GLY A 13 14.03 -0.32 5.70
N ASP A 14 14.05 0.01 6.99
CA ASP A 14 12.85 0.34 7.77
C ASP A 14 12.07 1.53 7.21
N ALA A 15 12.73 2.49 6.55
CA ALA A 15 12.04 3.64 5.96
C ALA A 15 11.15 3.23 4.79
N GLY A 16 11.64 2.35 3.90
CA GLY A 16 10.84 1.78 2.82
C GLY A 16 9.69 0.91 3.35
N VAL A 17 9.95 0.12 4.40
CA VAL A 17 8.93 -0.68 5.08
C VAL A 17 7.83 0.21 5.67
N GLU A 18 8.20 1.32 6.30
CA GLU A 18 7.25 2.25 6.90
C GLU A 18 6.37 2.92 5.85
N GLN A 19 6.90 3.22 4.66
CA GLN A 19 6.08 3.73 3.56
C GLN A 19 5.03 2.72 3.09
N VAL A 20 5.39 1.43 2.99
CA VAL A 20 4.45 0.37 2.64
C VAL A 20 3.38 0.23 3.73
N ARG A 21 3.75 0.34 5.02
CA ARG A 21 2.80 0.32 6.14
C ARG A 21 1.90 1.54 6.18
N HIS A 22 2.41 2.72 5.84
CA HIS A 22 1.60 3.93 5.74
C HIS A 22 0.52 3.77 4.68
N LEU A 23 0.92 3.41 3.46
CA LEU A 23 -0.02 3.15 2.36
C LEU A 23 -1.07 2.10 2.73
N ARG A 24 -0.63 1.02 3.40
CA ARG A 24 -1.52 -0.02 3.92
C ARG A 24 -2.58 0.55 4.87
N ASN A 25 -2.17 1.41 5.80
CA ASN A 25 -3.10 2.02 6.76
C ASN A 25 -4.08 2.97 6.07
N GLU A 26 -3.63 3.74 5.08
CA GLU A 26 -4.50 4.59 4.27
C GLU A 26 -5.52 3.76 3.47
N LEU A 27 -5.09 2.63 2.89
CA LEU A 27 -5.99 1.69 2.20
C LEU A 27 -7.05 1.14 3.15
N VAL A 28 -6.66 0.72 4.35
CA VAL A 28 -7.60 0.21 5.36
C VAL A 28 -8.61 1.30 5.78
N GLN A 29 -8.15 2.53 5.99
CA GLN A 29 -9.03 3.64 6.34
C GLN A 29 -10.01 3.98 5.22
N ALA A 30 -9.52 4.05 3.98
CA ALA A 30 -10.36 4.28 2.81
C ALA A 30 -11.40 3.16 2.63
N LEU A 31 -11.01 1.91 2.91
CA LEU A 31 -11.93 0.78 2.90
C LEU A 31 -13.01 0.86 3.97
N GLN A 32 -12.62 1.17 5.21
CA GLN A 32 -13.58 1.33 6.32
C GLN A 32 -14.55 2.48 6.08
N ALA A 33 -14.13 3.50 5.32
CA ALA A 33 -14.97 4.63 4.93
C ALA A 33 -15.76 4.39 3.64
N GLU A 34 -15.62 3.22 3.00
CA GLU A 34 -16.19 2.91 1.67
C GLU A 34 -15.82 3.95 0.60
N ASP A 35 -14.66 4.60 0.74
CA ASP A 35 -14.16 5.58 -0.22
C ASP A 35 -13.46 4.87 -1.38
N TRP A 36 -14.28 4.31 -2.27
CA TRP A 36 -13.82 3.53 -3.42
C TRP A 36 -12.92 4.31 -4.37
N TRP A 37 -13.05 5.65 -4.42
CA TRP A 37 -12.18 6.49 -5.24
C TRP A 37 -10.77 6.54 -4.65
N THR A 38 -10.67 6.81 -3.36
CA THR A 38 -9.39 6.83 -2.65
C THR A 38 -8.73 5.45 -2.67
N VAL A 39 -9.48 4.37 -2.47
CA VAL A 39 -8.97 2.99 -2.60
C VAL A 39 -8.31 2.77 -3.96
N ARG A 40 -8.95 3.21 -5.04
CA ARG A 40 -8.42 3.08 -6.41
C ARG A 40 -7.13 3.87 -6.63
N GLU A 41 -7.06 5.10 -6.12
CA GLU A 41 -5.86 5.93 -6.28
C GLU A 41 -4.68 5.39 -5.46
N LEU A 42 -4.95 4.91 -4.24
CA LEU A 42 -3.95 4.24 -3.40
C LEU A 42 -3.46 2.93 -4.02
N ASP A 43 -4.34 2.15 -4.64
CA ASP A 43 -3.96 0.93 -5.36
C ASP A 43 -3.02 1.21 -6.53
N ARG A 44 -3.29 2.26 -7.31
CA ARG A 44 -2.38 2.71 -8.40
C ARG A 44 -1.03 3.14 -7.87
N ALA A 45 -0.99 3.86 -6.75
CA ALA A 45 0.25 4.28 -6.12
C ALA A 45 1.04 3.11 -5.52
N CYS A 46 0.35 2.06 -5.08
CA CYS A 46 0.92 0.86 -4.47
C CYS A 46 1.97 0.18 -5.35
N ALA A 47 1.65 -0.05 -6.62
CA ALA A 47 2.57 -0.70 -7.55
C ALA A 47 3.90 0.07 -7.66
N GLY A 48 3.83 1.40 -7.83
CA GLY A 48 5.02 2.25 -7.92
C GLY A 48 5.82 2.32 -6.61
N LEU A 49 5.15 2.30 -5.46
CA LEU A 49 5.82 2.25 -4.16
C LEU A 49 6.56 0.93 -3.96
N VAL A 50 5.91 -0.19 -4.26
CA VAL A 50 6.48 -1.53 -4.13
C VAL A 50 7.70 -1.68 -5.04
N GLU A 51 7.63 -1.25 -6.30
CA GLU A 51 8.78 -1.29 -7.21
C GLU A 51 9.98 -0.49 -6.66
N ARG A 52 9.75 0.72 -6.14
CA ARG A 52 10.80 1.57 -5.56
C ARG A 52 11.43 0.95 -4.31
N VAL A 53 10.62 0.36 -3.45
CA VAL A 53 11.09 -0.31 -2.22
C VAL A 53 11.85 -1.60 -2.56
N ILE A 54 11.42 -2.38 -3.55
CA ILE A 54 12.17 -3.55 -4.04
C ILE A 54 13.52 -3.12 -4.61
N ALA A 55 13.54 -2.12 -5.49
CA ALA A 55 14.76 -1.62 -6.12
C ALA A 55 15.76 -1.07 -5.09
N ALA A 56 15.27 -0.42 -4.04
CA ALA A 56 16.09 0.15 -2.98
C ALA A 56 16.67 -0.90 -2.00
N ASN A 57 16.07 -2.09 -1.91
CA ASN A 57 16.39 -3.11 -0.90
C ASN A 57 16.93 -4.44 -1.47
N GLY A 58 17.44 -4.45 -2.70
CA GLY A 58 17.93 -5.68 -3.36
C GLY A 58 19.01 -6.46 -2.59
N GLY A 59 19.63 -5.89 -1.55
CA GLY A 59 20.62 -6.55 -0.69
C GLY A 59 20.11 -7.06 0.68
N ASP A 60 18.91 -6.70 1.11
CA ASP A 60 18.33 -7.10 2.41
C ASP A 60 16.86 -7.51 2.25
N GLY A 61 16.65 -8.79 1.96
CA GLY A 61 15.35 -9.33 1.57
C GLY A 61 14.39 -9.58 2.74
N THR A 62 14.86 -9.66 3.99
CA THR A 62 14.01 -10.12 5.09
C THR A 62 12.99 -9.08 5.54
N ALA A 63 13.41 -7.81 5.65
CA ALA A 63 12.52 -6.69 5.96
C ALA A 63 11.51 -6.43 4.83
N LEU A 64 11.97 -6.55 3.57
CA LEU A 64 11.14 -6.42 2.37
C LEU A 64 10.05 -7.49 2.29
N VAL A 65 10.41 -8.76 2.51
CA VAL A 65 9.46 -9.89 2.50
C VAL A 65 8.37 -9.70 3.55
N ARG A 66 8.72 -9.20 4.74
CA ARG A 66 7.75 -8.92 5.80
C ARG A 66 6.77 -7.82 5.39
N ALA A 67 7.27 -6.71 4.85
CA ALA A 67 6.43 -5.59 4.40
C ALA A 67 5.49 -5.99 3.25
N LEU A 68 5.99 -6.73 2.26
CA LEU A 68 5.17 -7.24 1.15
C LEU A 68 4.13 -8.27 1.62
N SER A 69 4.46 -9.09 2.63
CA SER A 69 3.51 -10.02 3.23
C SER A 69 2.39 -9.31 3.99
N GLU A 70 2.71 -8.24 4.73
CA GLU A 70 1.73 -7.39 5.39
C GLU A 70 0.80 -6.70 4.37
N LEU A 71 1.36 -6.21 3.25
CA LEU A 71 0.59 -5.61 2.16
C LEU A 71 -0.35 -6.61 1.48
N LYS A 72 0.12 -7.83 1.20
CA LYS A 72 -0.69 -8.93 0.66
C LYS A 72 -1.90 -9.23 1.55
N GLY A 73 -1.75 -9.15 2.87
CA GLY A 73 -2.85 -9.33 3.82
C GLY A 73 -3.98 -8.31 3.66
N VAL A 74 -3.64 -7.06 3.33
CA VAL A 74 -4.66 -6.01 3.11
C VAL A 74 -5.42 -6.22 1.81
N TYR A 75 -4.76 -6.67 0.74
CA TYR A 75 -5.46 -7.06 -0.47
C TYR A 75 -6.39 -8.26 -0.28
N ALA A 76 -6.01 -9.23 0.55
CA ALA A 76 -6.91 -10.34 0.90
C ALA A 76 -8.18 -9.84 1.61
N ASN A 77 -8.03 -8.94 2.59
CA ASN A 77 -9.16 -8.33 3.30
C ASN A 77 -10.04 -7.47 2.38
N LEU A 78 -9.44 -6.69 1.47
CA LEU A 78 -10.17 -5.96 0.42
C LEU A 78 -11.05 -6.90 -0.41
N ILE A 79 -10.50 -8.03 -0.85
CA ILE A 79 -11.23 -9.00 -1.68
C ILE A 79 -12.39 -9.60 -0.88
N GLU A 80 -12.17 -9.96 0.38
CA GLU A 80 -13.21 -10.49 1.27
C GLU A 80 -14.35 -9.49 1.46
N GLN A 81 -14.04 -8.21 1.75
CA GLN A 81 -15.05 -7.16 1.90
C GLN A 81 -15.83 -6.91 0.60
N CYS A 82 -15.15 -6.88 -0.54
CA CYS A 82 -15.82 -6.78 -1.84
C CYS A 82 -16.75 -7.97 -2.10
N GLN A 83 -16.37 -9.18 -1.69
CA GLN A 83 -17.23 -10.38 -1.82
C GLN A 83 -18.46 -10.29 -0.91
N GLU A 84 -18.30 -9.81 0.33
CA GLU A 84 -19.42 -9.58 1.25
C GLU A 84 -20.42 -8.55 0.70
N GLU A 85 -19.94 -7.43 0.15
CA GLU A 85 -20.81 -6.41 -0.46
C GLU A 85 -21.57 -6.96 -1.68
N VAL A 86 -20.92 -7.76 -2.54
CA VAL A 86 -21.60 -8.43 -3.66
C VAL A 86 -22.69 -9.38 -3.17
N LEU A 87 -22.44 -10.13 -2.09
CA LEU A 87 -23.43 -11.03 -1.49
C LEU A 87 -24.62 -10.27 -0.90
N LYS A 88 -24.40 -9.10 -0.30
CA LYS A 88 -25.48 -8.24 0.22
C LYS A 88 -26.36 -7.67 -0.88
N LEU A 89 -25.79 -7.33 -2.04
CA LEU A 89 -26.53 -6.84 -3.21
C LEU A 89 -27.30 -7.93 -3.97
N ALA A 90 -26.99 -9.21 -3.71
CA ALA A 90 -27.64 -10.36 -4.33
C ALA A 90 -28.85 -10.90 -3.54
N LEU A 91 -29.13 -10.32 -2.36
CA LEU A 91 -30.29 -10.60 -1.48
C LEU A 91 -31.37 -9.52 -1.63
#